data_AF-A0A1R1MJK6-F1
#
_entry.id   AF-A0A1R1MJK6-F1
#
_cell.length_a   1.000
_cell.length_b   1.000
_cell.length_c   1.000
_cell.angle_alpha   90.00
_cell.angle_beta   90.00
_cell.angle_gamma   90.00
#
_symmetry.space_group_name_H-M   'P 1'
#
loop_
_entity.id
_entity.type
_entity.pdbx_description
1 polymer ?
#
loop_
_entity_poly.entity_id
_entity_poly.type
_entity_poly.pdbx_seq_one_letter_code
_entity_poly.pdbx_strand_id
1 'polypeptide(L)'
;MKKIAAILAIIGMFSTTYALSYDEIKLAYHKSFIYEKAKDYRDAIKALMPVYEAYPKGYTVNLRLGWLYYLMGKYKNSEVHYRKAVEAIPSSVEAKLGLALPLMAEKRWSDVESLMYKVLKTDYYNFYGNLRLAIALRNEGKGKLAEQISRKMLALYPSNIAFLTELGLDLIAQGKKKEAYSIFNDVLILDPENTVARYYLGIK
;
A
#
# COMPACT_ATOMS: atom_id res chain seq x y z
N MET A 1 10.01 27.20 66.35
CA MET A 1 9.19 26.05 65.91
C MET A 1 8.57 26.39 64.55
N LYS A 2 9.18 25.90 63.45
CA LYS A 2 8.59 24.96 62.49
C LYS A 2 7.39 25.48 61.66
N LYS A 3 7.74 25.94 60.45
CA LYS A 3 7.15 25.68 59.11
C LYS A 3 5.62 25.79 58.96
N ILE A 4 5.18 26.88 58.33
CA ILE A 4 3.92 26.96 57.59
C ILE A 4 4.19 26.49 56.15
N ALA A 5 3.42 25.50 55.71
CA ALA A 5 3.35 25.00 54.36
C ALA A 5 2.27 25.77 53.58
N ALA A 6 2.52 26.09 52.30
CA ALA A 6 1.49 26.44 51.32
C ALA A 6 2.08 26.19 49.91
N ILE A 7 1.87 24.98 49.38
CA ILE A 7 0.93 24.64 48.30
C ILE A 7 1.38 25.14 46.92
N LEU A 8 2.06 24.24 46.20
CA LEU A 8 2.22 24.25 44.75
C LEU A 8 0.88 23.87 44.11
N ALA A 9 0.20 24.82 43.50
CA ALA A 9 -0.93 24.53 42.60
C ALA A 9 -0.38 24.20 41.21
N ILE A 10 -0.11 22.91 40.96
CA ILE A 10 0.04 22.41 39.60
C ILE A 10 -1.37 22.26 39.04
N ILE A 11 -1.82 23.24 38.27
CA ILE A 11 -3.04 23.12 37.48
C ILE A 11 -2.75 22.11 36.37
N GLY A 12 -3.10 20.85 36.62
CA GLY A 12 -3.18 19.84 35.59
C GLY A 12 -4.30 20.23 34.61
N MET A 13 -3.93 20.66 33.40
CA MET A 13 -4.84 20.70 32.27
C MET A 13 -5.25 19.27 31.94
N PHE A 14 -6.34 18.80 32.52
CA PHE A 14 -7.07 17.66 31.99
C PHE A 14 -7.76 18.13 30.71
N SER A 15 -7.14 17.88 29.56
CA SER A 15 -7.85 17.96 28.29
C SER A 15 -8.86 16.82 28.27
N THR A 16 -10.14 17.15 28.48
CA THR A 16 -11.24 16.24 28.20
C THR A 16 -11.19 15.92 26.72
N THR A 17 -10.73 14.73 26.36
CA THR A 17 -10.81 14.24 25.00
C THR A 17 -12.28 14.03 24.67
N TYR A 18 -12.84 14.95 23.88
CA TYR A 18 -14.19 14.77 23.33
C TYR A 18 -14.13 13.61 22.34
N ALA A 19 -14.73 12.48 22.72
CA ALA A 19 -14.91 11.36 21.81
C ALA A 19 -15.97 11.74 20.76
N LEU A 20 -15.63 11.57 19.48
CA LEU A 20 -16.59 11.81 18.40
C LEU A 20 -17.73 10.80 18.46
N SER A 21 -18.93 11.27 18.14
CA SER A 21 -20.09 10.41 17.91
C SER A 21 -19.90 9.55 16.65
N TYR A 22 -20.65 8.46 16.57
CA TYR A 22 -20.68 7.59 15.39
C TYR A 22 -21.04 8.37 14.11
N ASP A 23 -21.99 9.29 14.18
CA ASP A 23 -22.43 10.07 13.03
C ASP A 23 -21.36 11.08 12.56
N GLU A 24 -20.61 11.69 13.48
CA GLU A 24 -19.48 12.56 13.15
C GLU A 24 -18.37 11.77 12.43
N ILE A 25 -18.02 10.59 12.94
CA ILE A 25 -17.03 9.71 12.29
C ILE A 25 -17.54 9.30 10.90
N LYS A 26 -18.78 8.80 10.81
CA LYS A 26 -19.39 8.37 9.54
C LYS A 26 -19.40 9.50 8.50
N LEU A 27 -19.74 10.72 8.92
CA LEU A 27 -19.75 11.89 8.05
C LEU A 27 -18.34 12.25 7.55
N ALA A 28 -17.33 12.21 8.43
CA ALA A 28 -15.93 12.45 8.06
C ALA A 28 -15.45 11.46 6.98
N TYR A 29 -15.74 10.17 7.16
CA TYR A 29 -15.42 9.16 6.15
C TYR A 29 -16.17 9.39 4.84
N HIS A 30 -17.48 9.63 4.90
CA HIS A 30 -18.29 9.89 3.71
C HIS A 30 -17.75 11.06 2.88
N LYS A 31 -17.43 12.18 3.53
CA LYS A 31 -16.77 13.34 2.90
C LYS A 31 -15.44 12.94 2.27
N SER A 32 -14.60 12.17 2.98
CA SER A 32 -13.32 11.71 2.44
C SER A 32 -13.46 10.91 1.14
N PHE A 33 -14.49 10.09 1.00
CA PHE A 33 -14.75 9.31 -0.22
C PHE A 33 -15.28 10.19 -1.37
N ILE A 34 -16.14 11.17 -1.07
CA ILE A 34 -16.62 12.14 -2.07
C ILE A 34 -15.44 12.94 -2.63
N TYR A 35 -14.61 13.50 -1.75
CA TYR A 35 -13.44 14.28 -2.16
C TYR A 35 -12.42 13.44 -2.93
N GLU A 36 -12.16 12.20 -2.52
CA GLU A 36 -11.30 11.28 -3.27
C GLU A 36 -11.83 11.02 -4.69
N LYS A 37 -13.14 10.77 -4.85
CA LYS A 37 -13.75 10.56 -6.16
C LYS A 37 -13.60 11.79 -7.07
N ALA A 38 -13.61 12.98 -6.49
CA ALA A 38 -13.32 14.24 -7.18
C ALA A 38 -11.81 14.49 -7.39
N LYS A 39 -10.94 13.57 -6.95
CA LYS A 39 -9.46 13.69 -6.91
C LYS A 39 -8.95 14.85 -6.05
N ASP A 40 -9.80 15.38 -5.15
CA ASP A 40 -9.41 16.37 -4.17
C ASP A 40 -8.89 15.69 -2.90
N TYR A 41 -7.65 15.20 -2.97
CA TYR A 41 -7.05 14.45 -1.85
C TYR A 41 -6.78 15.33 -0.64
N ARG A 42 -6.62 16.65 -0.82
CA ARG A 42 -6.35 17.58 0.30
C ARG A 42 -7.58 17.71 1.18
N ASP A 43 -8.75 17.95 0.59
CA ASP A 43 -9.99 18.04 1.35
C ASP A 43 -10.45 16.68 1.87
N ALA A 44 -10.14 15.58 1.16
CA ALA A 44 -10.35 14.23 1.65
C ALA A 44 -9.59 13.96 2.95
N ILE A 45 -8.32 14.36 3.02
CA ILE A 45 -7.48 14.25 4.23
C ILE A 45 -8.01 15.18 5.31
N LYS A 46 -8.32 16.44 5.00
CA LYS A 46 -8.84 17.43 5.95
C LYS A 46 -10.12 16.94 6.63
N ALA A 47 -11.02 16.31 5.88
CA ALA A 47 -12.26 15.75 6.42
C ALA A 47 -12.03 14.70 7.51
N LEU A 48 -10.89 14.00 7.51
CA LEU A 48 -10.54 12.95 8.47
C LEU A 48 -9.73 13.47 9.66
N MET A 49 -9.28 14.73 9.66
CA MET A 49 -8.46 15.28 10.75
C MET A 49 -9.15 15.24 12.11
N PRO A 50 -10.45 15.58 12.26
CA PRO A 50 -11.12 15.44 13.55
C PRO A 50 -11.09 14.00 14.08
N VAL A 51 -11.28 13.00 13.19
CA VAL A 51 -11.22 11.58 13.57
C VAL A 51 -9.81 11.17 13.99
N TYR A 52 -8.80 11.65 13.27
CA TYR A 52 -7.41 11.37 13.60
C TYR A 52 -6.95 12.06 14.89
N GLU A 53 -7.43 13.28 15.18
CA GLU A 53 -7.15 13.99 16.43
C GLU A 53 -7.76 13.27 17.64
N ALA A 54 -9.00 12.78 17.51
CA ALA A 54 -9.65 11.98 18.55
C ALA A 54 -9.02 10.58 18.70
N TYR A 55 -8.59 9.96 17.59
CA TYR A 55 -8.07 8.59 17.55
C TYR A 55 -6.76 8.48 16.76
N PRO A 56 -5.64 9.04 17.25
CA PRO A 56 -4.38 9.14 16.49
C PRO A 56 -3.75 7.77 16.19
N LYS A 57 -4.09 6.74 16.97
CA LYS A 57 -3.69 5.34 16.79
C LYS A 57 -4.79 4.46 16.18
N GLY A 58 -5.92 5.05 15.77
CA GLY A 58 -7.06 4.32 15.20
C GLY A 58 -6.67 3.62 13.90
N TYR A 59 -6.99 2.33 13.78
CA TYR A 59 -6.64 1.51 12.62
C TYR A 59 -7.23 2.07 11.32
N THR A 60 -8.55 2.26 11.28
CA THR A 60 -9.27 2.63 10.05
C THR A 60 -8.91 4.03 9.57
N VAL A 61 -8.65 4.98 10.48
CA VAL A 61 -8.33 6.37 10.08
C VAL A 61 -6.92 6.46 9.53
N ASN A 62 -5.98 5.74 10.14
CA ASN A 62 -4.62 5.66 9.63
C ASN A 62 -4.53 4.87 8.32
N LEU A 63 -5.33 3.82 8.14
CA LEU A 63 -5.41 3.12 6.85
C LEU A 63 -5.91 4.07 5.74
N ARG A 64 -6.99 4.80 6.01
CA ARG A 64 -7.59 5.75 5.07
C ARG A 64 -6.66 6.92 4.73
N LEU A 65 -6.01 7.50 5.73
CA LEU A 65 -5.02 8.57 5.53
C LEU A 65 -3.79 8.06 4.75
N GLY A 66 -3.32 6.86 5.06
CA GLY A 66 -2.24 6.21 4.31
C GLY A 66 -2.54 6.15 2.81
N TRP A 67 -3.76 5.73 2.44
CA TRP A 67 -4.23 5.69 1.06
C TRP A 67 -4.32 7.07 0.42
N LEU A 68 -4.93 8.04 1.08
CA LEU A 68 -5.10 9.39 0.52
C LEU A 68 -3.77 10.13 0.33
N TYR A 69 -2.84 9.99 1.27
CA TYR A 69 -1.49 10.53 1.09
C TYR A 69 -0.72 9.85 -0.04
N TYR A 70 -0.93 8.54 -0.27
CA TYR A 70 -0.36 7.83 -1.41
C TYR A 70 -0.89 8.39 -2.73
N LEU A 71 -2.22 8.55 -2.85
CA LEU A 71 -2.85 9.15 -4.03
C LEU A 71 -2.40 10.60 -4.28
N MET A 72 -2.11 11.35 -3.21
CA MET A 72 -1.56 12.70 -3.30
C MET A 72 -0.04 12.75 -3.61
N GLY A 73 0.61 11.60 -3.79
CA GLY A 73 2.05 11.50 -4.05
C GLY A 73 2.95 11.84 -2.84
N LYS A 74 2.39 11.92 -1.63
CA LYS A 74 3.12 12.19 -0.39
C LYS A 74 3.49 10.88 0.31
N TYR A 75 4.41 10.15 -0.29
CA TYR A 75 4.75 8.77 0.12
C TYR A 75 5.28 8.66 1.56
N LYS A 76 6.07 9.62 2.03
CA LYS A 76 6.52 9.64 3.45
C LYS A 76 5.37 9.75 4.44
N ASN A 77 4.38 10.61 4.18
CA ASN A 77 3.20 10.72 5.03
C ASN A 77 2.33 9.46 4.94
N SER A 78 2.20 8.90 3.74
CA SER A 78 1.49 7.63 3.53
C SER A 78 2.10 6.49 4.36
N GLU A 79 3.43 6.35 4.31
CA GLU A 79 4.16 5.36 5.10
C GLU A 79 3.90 5.53 6.60
N VAL A 80 3.98 6.76 7.14
CA VAL A 80 3.71 7.03 8.56
C VAL A 80 2.34 6.51 8.98
N HIS A 81 1.30 6.81 8.20
CA HIS A 81 -0.06 6.39 8.53
C HIS A 81 -0.26 4.88 8.36
N TYR A 82 0.26 4.26 7.29
CA TYR A 82 0.17 2.81 7.18
C TYR A 82 0.95 2.07 8.28
N ARG A 83 2.10 2.58 8.72
CA ARG A 83 2.82 2.00 9.87
C ARG A 83 1.98 2.05 11.15
N LYS A 84 1.28 3.16 11.42
CA LYS A 84 0.33 3.23 12.54
C LYS A 84 -0.81 2.22 12.42
N ALA A 85 -1.34 1.98 11.21
CA ALA A 85 -2.34 0.94 11.00
C ALA A 85 -1.78 -0.48 11.23
N VAL A 86 -0.54 -0.75 10.81
CA VAL A 86 0.16 -2.01 11.11
C VAL A 86 0.43 -2.17 12.61
N GLU A 87 0.81 -1.10 13.30
CA GLU A 87 1.01 -1.13 14.76
C GLU A 87 -0.31 -1.38 15.51
N ALA A 88 -1.41 -0.79 15.06
CA ALA A 88 -2.73 -0.99 15.64
C ALA A 88 -3.24 -2.43 15.46
N ILE A 89 -3.00 -3.03 14.30
CA ILE A 89 -3.38 -4.42 14.01
C ILE A 89 -2.23 -5.13 13.26
N PRO A 90 -1.26 -5.72 13.99
CA PRO A 90 -0.08 -6.35 13.40
C PRO A 90 -0.38 -7.54 12.47
N SER A 91 -1.52 -8.20 12.64
CA SER A 91 -1.96 -9.30 11.78
C SER A 91 -2.56 -8.82 10.46
N SER A 92 -2.97 -7.55 10.34
CA SER A 92 -3.67 -7.04 9.15
C SER A 92 -2.83 -7.19 7.88
N VAL A 93 -3.35 -7.98 6.94
CA VAL A 93 -2.79 -8.10 5.57
C VAL A 93 -3.04 -6.80 4.81
N GLU A 94 -4.23 -6.22 4.94
CA GLU A 94 -4.62 -4.97 4.28
C GLU A 94 -3.67 -3.82 4.59
N ALA A 95 -3.29 -3.61 5.86
CA ALA A 95 -2.38 -2.54 6.24
C ALA A 95 -0.95 -2.76 5.70
N LYS A 96 -0.47 -4.02 5.68
CA LYS A 96 0.84 -4.36 5.09
C LYS A 96 0.85 -4.19 3.59
N LEU A 97 -0.24 -4.58 2.92
CA LEU A 97 -0.44 -4.29 1.51
C LEU A 97 -0.47 -2.77 1.29
N GLY A 98 -1.22 -2.01 2.08
CA GLY A 98 -1.23 -0.55 2.01
C GLY A 98 0.16 0.07 2.14
N LEU A 99 0.94 -0.35 3.15
CA LEU A 99 2.31 0.10 3.40
C LEU A 99 3.26 -0.19 2.23
N ALA A 100 3.07 -1.28 1.50
CA ALA A 100 3.90 -1.59 0.34
C ALA A 100 3.80 -0.54 -0.78
N LEU A 101 2.64 0.13 -0.92
CA LEU A 101 2.42 1.12 -1.98
C LEU A 101 3.40 2.31 -1.95
N PRO A 102 3.54 3.07 -0.85
CA PRO A 102 4.54 4.14 -0.78
C PRO A 102 5.97 3.60 -0.85
N LEU A 103 6.26 2.41 -0.31
CA LEU A 103 7.60 1.81 -0.40
C LEU A 103 7.98 1.50 -1.86
N MET A 104 7.06 0.96 -2.65
CA MET A 104 7.26 0.72 -4.07
C MET A 104 7.45 2.02 -4.85
N ALA A 105 6.66 3.05 -4.54
CA ALA A 105 6.78 4.36 -5.19
C ALA A 105 8.15 5.03 -4.91
N GLU A 106 8.71 4.80 -3.72
CA GLU A 106 10.06 5.22 -3.35
C GLU A 106 11.17 4.24 -3.78
N LYS A 107 10.82 3.17 -4.51
CA LYS A 107 11.76 2.13 -4.97
C LYS A 107 12.52 1.42 -3.85
N ARG A 108 11.92 1.35 -2.66
CA ARG A 108 12.47 0.64 -1.47
C ARG A 108 12.17 -0.84 -1.56
N TRP A 109 12.74 -1.51 -2.56
CA TRP A 109 12.36 -2.89 -2.94
C TRP A 109 12.64 -3.93 -1.86
N SER A 110 13.75 -3.81 -1.14
CA SER A 110 14.07 -4.73 -0.03
C SER A 110 13.04 -4.66 1.11
N ASP A 111 12.53 -3.45 1.41
CA ASP A 111 11.46 -3.28 2.39
C ASP A 111 10.15 -3.92 1.91
N VAL A 112 9.83 -3.80 0.61
CA VAL A 112 8.65 -4.44 -0.01
C VAL A 112 8.78 -5.95 0.05
N GLU A 113 9.94 -6.52 -0.32
CA GLU A 113 10.21 -7.95 -0.27
C GLU A 113 9.96 -8.50 1.14
N SER A 114 10.62 -7.92 2.15
CA SER A 114 10.48 -8.33 3.56
C SER A 114 9.02 -8.26 4.04
N LEU A 115 8.30 -7.21 3.64
CA LEU A 115 6.91 -7.02 4.00
C LEU A 115 5.96 -8.01 3.31
N MET A 116 6.18 -8.29 2.02
CA MET A 116 5.36 -9.25 1.27
C MET A 116 5.60 -10.68 1.75
N TYR A 117 6.82 -11.06 2.16
CA TYR A 117 7.01 -12.37 2.82
C TYR A 117 6.18 -12.52 4.10
N LYS A 118 5.99 -11.45 4.89
CA LYS A 118 5.10 -11.49 6.06
C LYS A 118 3.64 -11.68 5.67
N VAL A 119 3.20 -11.08 4.56
CA VAL A 119 1.85 -11.29 4.01
C VAL A 119 1.70 -12.74 3.56
N LEU A 120 2.65 -13.24 2.76
CA LEU A 120 2.59 -14.57 2.16
C LEU A 120 2.79 -15.72 3.16
N LYS A 121 3.35 -15.45 4.34
CA LYS A 121 3.33 -16.40 5.47
C LYS A 121 1.91 -16.64 6.00
N THR A 122 1.02 -15.66 5.87
CA THR A 122 -0.37 -15.75 6.34
C THR A 122 -1.29 -16.24 5.24
N ASP A 123 -1.10 -15.73 4.02
CA ASP A 123 -1.86 -16.10 2.83
C ASP A 123 -0.89 -16.30 1.66
N TYR A 124 -0.49 -17.55 1.44
CA TYR A 124 0.53 -17.93 0.47
C TYR A 124 0.18 -17.58 -0.99
N TYR A 125 -1.12 -17.51 -1.29
CA TYR A 125 -1.65 -17.20 -2.62
C TYR A 125 -2.26 -15.80 -2.69
N ASN A 126 -1.95 -14.93 -1.72
CA ASN A 126 -2.42 -13.55 -1.74
C ASN A 126 -2.04 -12.87 -3.06
N PHE A 127 -3.04 -12.42 -3.82
CA PHE A 127 -2.84 -11.90 -5.17
C PHE A 127 -1.87 -10.70 -5.17
N TYR A 128 -2.18 -9.66 -4.39
CA TYR A 128 -1.36 -8.44 -4.33
C TYR A 128 -0.02 -8.68 -3.65
N GLY A 129 0.05 -9.57 -2.67
CA GLY A 129 1.30 -9.97 -2.02
C GLY A 129 2.30 -10.56 -3.02
N ASN A 130 1.85 -11.51 -3.84
CA ASN A 130 2.69 -12.14 -4.85
C ASN A 130 3.04 -11.18 -5.99
N LEU A 131 2.09 -10.37 -6.46
CA LEU A 131 2.34 -9.39 -7.53
C LEU A 131 3.44 -8.40 -7.13
N ARG A 132 3.34 -7.85 -5.91
CA ARG A 132 4.32 -6.87 -5.42
C ARG A 132 5.66 -7.49 -5.06
N LEU A 133 5.66 -8.75 -4.62
CA LEU A 133 6.89 -9.51 -4.40
C LEU A 133 7.64 -9.76 -5.72
N ALA A 134 6.95 -10.17 -6.79
CA ALA A 134 7.56 -10.35 -8.11
C ALA A 134 8.22 -9.06 -8.60
N ILE A 135 7.49 -7.93 -8.52
CA ILE A 135 8.02 -6.60 -8.88
C ILE A 135 9.25 -6.25 -8.04
N ALA A 136 9.20 -6.43 -6.72
CA ALA A 136 10.33 -6.12 -5.84
C ALA A 136 11.56 -6.97 -6.17
N LEU A 137 11.40 -8.30 -6.28
CA LEU A 137 12.47 -9.24 -6.62
C LEU A 137 13.12 -8.90 -7.96
N ARG A 138 12.32 -8.59 -8.99
CA ARG A 138 12.84 -8.19 -10.30
C ARG A 138 13.69 -6.93 -10.20
N ASN A 139 13.24 -5.91 -9.46
CA ASN A 139 13.97 -4.65 -9.30
C ASN A 139 15.23 -4.79 -8.41
N GLU A 140 15.31 -5.84 -7.59
CA GLU A 140 16.54 -6.21 -6.86
C GLU A 140 17.50 -7.10 -7.68
N GLY A 141 17.21 -7.34 -8.96
CA GLY A 141 18.03 -8.22 -9.81
C GLY A 141 17.82 -9.71 -9.55
N LYS A 142 16.85 -10.09 -8.72
CA LYS A 142 16.49 -11.47 -8.39
C LYS A 142 15.47 -12.03 -9.40
N GLY A 143 15.70 -11.81 -10.71
CA GLY A 143 14.74 -12.11 -11.77
C GLY A 143 14.27 -13.57 -11.82
N LYS A 144 15.13 -14.54 -11.47
CA LYS A 144 14.74 -15.96 -11.37
C LYS A 144 13.69 -16.22 -10.28
N LEU A 145 13.81 -15.56 -9.13
CA LEU A 145 12.84 -15.69 -8.04
C LEU A 145 11.53 -15.00 -8.42
N ALA A 146 11.60 -13.83 -9.07
CA ALA A 146 10.42 -13.15 -9.59
C ALA A 146 9.63 -14.04 -10.57
N GLU A 147 10.32 -14.67 -11.53
CA GLU A 147 9.73 -15.62 -12.48
C GLU A 147 9.01 -16.77 -11.77
N GLN A 148 9.60 -17.34 -10.71
CA GLN A 148 8.96 -18.41 -9.92
C GLN A 148 7.65 -17.93 -9.28
N ILE A 149 7.61 -16.72 -8.75
CA ILE A 149 6.40 -16.13 -8.17
C ILE A 149 5.33 -15.91 -9.25
N SER A 150 5.71 -15.32 -10.39
CA SER A 150 4.81 -15.07 -11.52
C SER A 150 4.20 -16.38 -12.06
N ARG A 151 5.03 -17.41 -12.28
CA ARG A 151 4.56 -18.73 -12.75
C ARG A 151 3.66 -19.44 -11.72
N LYS A 152 3.98 -19.34 -10.43
CA LYS A 152 3.13 -19.88 -9.35
C LYS A 152 1.71 -19.32 -9.45
N MET A 153 1.59 -18.01 -9.66
CA MET A 153 0.28 -17.35 -9.74
C MET A 153 -0.44 -17.64 -11.07
N LEU A 154 0.30 -17.77 -12.17
CA LEU A 154 -0.25 -18.18 -13.47
C LEU A 154 -0.75 -19.64 -13.48
N ALA A 155 -0.23 -20.52 -12.63
CA ALA A 155 -0.78 -21.86 -12.47
C ALA A 155 -2.22 -21.84 -11.91
N LEU A 156 -2.58 -20.80 -11.15
CA LEU A 156 -3.93 -20.60 -10.61
C LEU A 156 -4.80 -19.72 -11.52
N TYR A 157 -4.18 -18.71 -12.16
CA TYR A 157 -4.86 -17.75 -13.02
C TYR A 157 -4.16 -17.64 -14.38
N PRO A 158 -4.30 -18.64 -15.27
CA PRO A 158 -3.52 -18.72 -16.50
C PRO A 158 -3.67 -17.51 -17.45
N SER A 159 -4.81 -16.84 -17.42
CA SER A 159 -5.11 -15.66 -18.26
C SER A 159 -4.93 -14.32 -17.52
N ASN A 160 -4.31 -14.31 -16.34
CA ASN A 160 -4.16 -13.06 -15.59
C ASN A 160 -3.12 -12.14 -16.26
N ILE A 161 -3.61 -11.06 -16.86
CA ILE A 161 -2.80 -10.08 -17.59
C ILE A 161 -1.68 -9.49 -16.73
N ALA A 162 -1.91 -9.25 -15.43
CA ALA A 162 -0.90 -8.67 -14.55
C ALA A 162 0.28 -9.63 -14.36
N PHE A 163 0.02 -10.91 -14.07
CA PHE A 163 1.09 -11.90 -13.92
C PHE A 163 1.73 -12.33 -15.25
N LEU A 164 1.01 -12.30 -16.37
CA LEU A 164 1.62 -12.48 -17.69
C LEU A 164 2.57 -11.33 -18.01
N THR A 165 2.15 -10.10 -17.74
CA THR A 165 3.00 -8.91 -17.89
C THR A 165 4.24 -9.00 -17.01
N GLU A 166 4.10 -9.33 -15.73
CA GLU A 166 5.26 -9.51 -14.85
C GLU A 166 6.18 -10.65 -15.32
N LEU A 167 5.64 -11.79 -15.76
CA LEU A 167 6.46 -12.88 -16.32
C LEU A 167 7.28 -12.40 -17.52
N GLY A 168 6.67 -11.64 -18.44
CA GLY A 168 7.40 -11.03 -19.55
C GLY A 168 8.53 -10.13 -19.08
N LEU A 169 8.28 -9.26 -18.10
CA LEU A 169 9.28 -8.37 -17.51
C LEU A 169 10.39 -9.12 -16.75
N ASP A 170 10.05 -10.19 -16.04
CA ASP A 170 10.98 -11.05 -15.31
C ASP A 170 11.93 -11.76 -16.28
N LEU A 171 11.43 -12.21 -17.43
CA LEU A 171 12.21 -12.82 -18.50
C LEU A 171 13.13 -11.79 -19.19
N ILE A 172 12.65 -10.56 -19.41
CA ILE A 172 13.49 -9.46 -19.91
C ILE A 172 14.64 -9.18 -18.95
N ALA A 173 14.38 -9.09 -17.64
CA ALA A 173 15.41 -8.85 -16.62
C ALA A 173 16.49 -9.95 -16.59
N GLN A 174 16.15 -11.16 -17.03
CA GLN A 174 17.08 -12.29 -17.18
C GLN A 174 17.77 -12.36 -18.55
N GLY A 175 17.46 -11.47 -19.49
CA GLY A 175 17.97 -11.50 -20.86
C GLY A 175 17.28 -12.53 -21.77
N LYS A 176 16.23 -13.21 -21.31
CA LYS A 176 15.45 -14.22 -22.06
C LYS A 176 14.43 -13.55 -23.00
N LYS A 177 14.92 -12.70 -23.91
CA LYS A 177 14.06 -11.85 -24.77
C LYS A 177 13.06 -12.64 -25.63
N LYS A 178 13.49 -13.77 -26.21
CA LYS A 178 12.63 -14.59 -27.07
C LYS A 178 11.41 -15.12 -26.33
N GLU A 179 11.61 -15.64 -25.12
CA GLU A 179 10.53 -16.12 -24.26
C GLU A 179 9.62 -14.96 -23.83
N ALA A 180 10.20 -13.83 -23.43
CA ALA A 180 9.44 -12.64 -23.05
C ALA A 180 8.51 -12.15 -24.17
N TYR A 181 8.99 -12.13 -25.42
CA TYR A 181 8.18 -11.72 -26.58
C TYR A 181 7.01 -12.66 -26.84
N SER A 182 7.17 -13.96 -26.62
CA SER A 182 6.05 -14.90 -26.67
C SER A 182 4.98 -14.51 -25.65
N ILE A 183 5.40 -14.27 -24.39
CA ILE A 183 4.48 -13.88 -23.32
C ILE A 183 3.80 -12.53 -23.60
N PHE A 184 4.51 -11.54 -24.13
CA PHE A 184 3.90 -10.26 -24.49
C PHE A 184 2.91 -10.38 -25.65
N ASN A 185 3.12 -11.29 -26.61
CA ASN A 185 2.10 -11.59 -27.62
C ASN A 185 0.84 -12.18 -26.97
N ASP A 186 1.00 -13.11 -26.01
CA ASP A 186 -0.14 -13.66 -25.26
C ASP A 186 -0.89 -12.56 -24.47
N VAL A 187 -0.15 -11.59 -23.89
CA VAL A 187 -0.75 -10.41 -23.25
C VAL A 187 -1.58 -9.62 -24.26
N LEU A 188 -1.09 -9.36 -25.47
CA LEU A 188 -1.83 -8.60 -26.49
C LEU A 188 -3.05 -9.34 -27.06
N ILE A 189 -3.10 -10.67 -26.97
CA ILE A 189 -4.32 -11.42 -27.28
C ILE A 189 -5.43 -11.11 -26.27
N LEU A 190 -5.07 -10.95 -24.99
CA LEU A 190 -6.02 -10.72 -23.89
C LEU A 190 -6.31 -9.24 -23.63
N ASP A 191 -5.33 -8.38 -23.89
CA ASP A 191 -5.37 -6.93 -23.72
C ASP A 191 -4.62 -6.24 -24.88
N PRO A 192 -5.30 -6.01 -26.03
CA PRO A 192 -4.66 -5.44 -27.23
C PRO A 192 -4.04 -4.05 -27.04
N GLU A 193 -4.50 -3.30 -26.03
CA GLU A 193 -4.03 -1.95 -25.72
C GLU A 193 -3.01 -1.94 -24.57
N ASN A 194 -2.50 -3.12 -24.18
CA ASN A 194 -1.52 -3.22 -23.10
C ASN A 194 -0.23 -2.46 -23.45
N THR A 195 -0.03 -1.33 -22.79
CA THR A 195 1.07 -0.40 -23.09
C THR A 195 2.44 -1.02 -22.84
N VAL A 196 2.57 -1.89 -21.84
CA VAL A 196 3.84 -2.57 -21.52
C VAL A 196 4.19 -3.55 -22.63
N ALA A 197 3.26 -4.42 -23.01
CA ALA A 197 3.51 -5.40 -24.07
C ALA A 197 3.81 -4.72 -25.41
N ARG A 198 3.03 -3.69 -25.80
CA ARG A 198 3.28 -2.89 -27.02
C ARG A 198 4.67 -2.26 -27.03
N TYR A 199 5.08 -1.67 -25.90
CA TYR A 199 6.41 -1.07 -25.76
C TYR A 199 7.53 -2.10 -26.00
N TYR A 200 7.47 -3.27 -25.36
CA TYR A 200 8.51 -4.29 -25.49
C TYR A 200 8.53 -4.99 -26.86
N LEU A 201 7.39 -5.02 -27.56
CA LEU A 201 7.25 -5.53 -28.92
C LEU A 201 7.53 -4.48 -30.01
N GLY A 202 7.76 -3.21 -29.64
CA GLY A 202 8.03 -2.13 -30.60
C GLY A 202 6.81 -1.68 -31.40
N ILE A 203 5.60 -1.89 -30.87
CA ILE A 203 4.33 -1.51 -31.49
C ILE A 203 3.98 -0.09 -31.04
N LYS A 204 3.76 0.82 -31.99
CA LYS A 204 3.30 2.19 -31.75
C LYS A 204 1.80 2.20 -31.58
#